data_AF-A0A957G9A7-F1
#
_entry.id   AF-A0A957G9A7-F1
#
_cell.length_a   1.000
_cell.length_b   1.000
_cell.length_c   1.000
_cell.angle_alpha   90.00
_cell.angle_beta   90.00
_cell.angle_gamma   90.00
#
_symmetry.space_group_name_H-M   'P 1'
#
loop_
_entity.id
_entity.type
_entity.pdbx_description
1 polymer ?
#
loop_
_entity_poly.entity_id
_entity_poly.type
_entity_poly.pdbx_seq_one_letter_code
_entity_poly.pdbx_strand_id
1 'polypeptide(L)' 'MSCIYEMIRPQRYPHNELVNLHNAPFRIGIIHYASDTPFSKGKNLGARNLSYFGMDPTYASMVAILRSILASELAYVA' A
#
# COMPACT_ATOMS: atom_id res chain seq x y z
N MET A 1 -8.53 -3.19 -3.80
CA MET A 1 -9.44 -2.08 -3.44
C MET A 1 -10.83 -2.53 -2.97
N SER A 2 -11.25 -3.77 -3.24
CA SER A 2 -12.49 -4.36 -2.70
C SER A 2 -12.63 -4.25 -1.18
N CYS A 3 -11.57 -4.59 -0.42
CA CYS A 3 -11.62 -4.51 1.05
C CYS A 3 -11.85 -3.07 1.55
N ILE A 4 -11.26 -2.07 0.90
CA ILE A 4 -11.46 -0.66 1.27
C ILE A 4 -12.93 -0.26 1.06
N TYR A 5 -13.55 -0.68 -0.04
CA TYR A 5 -14.97 -0.42 -0.27
C TYR A 5 -15.85 -1.03 0.83
N GLU A 6 -15.59 -2.29 1.19
CA GLU A 6 -16.34 -3.02 2.22
C GLU A 6 -16.11 -2.46 3.64
N MET A 7 -14.96 -1.82 3.90
CA MET A 7 -14.72 -1.10 5.16
C MET A 7 -15.50 0.21 5.26
N ILE A 8 -15.87 0.82 4.13
CA ILE A 8 -16.58 2.11 4.08
C ILE A 8 -18.09 1.89 4.00
N ARG A 9 -18.53 0.86 3.28
CA ARG A 9 -19.94 0.53 3.05
C ARG A 9 -20.20 -0.91 3.48
N PRO A 10 -21.24 -1.19 4.28
CA PRO A 10 -21.58 -2.54 4.72
C PRO A 10 -22.29 -3.35 3.61
N GLN A 11 -21.70 -3.38 2.42
CA GLN A 11 -22.17 -4.09 1.25
C GLN A 11 -20.98 -4.63 0.46
N ARG A 12 -21.16 -5.77 -0.22
CA ARG A 12 -20.17 -6.33 -1.15
C ARG A 12 -19.77 -5.27 -2.20
N TYR A 13 -18.48 -5.23 -2.55
CA TYR A 13 -18.00 -4.35 -3.61
C TYR A 13 -18.69 -4.69 -4.95
N PRO A 14 -19.06 -3.68 -5.76
CA PRO A 14 -19.67 -3.91 -7.06
C PRO A 14 -18.62 -4.36 -8.09
N HIS A 15 -19.09 -5.01 -9.15
CA HIS A 15 -18.25 -5.51 -10.23
C HIS A 15 -18.47 -4.69 -11.49
N ASN A 16 -17.38 -4.31 -12.17
CA ASN A 16 -17.41 -3.54 -13.42
C ASN A 16 -18.11 -2.17 -13.29
N GLU A 17 -18.03 -1.56 -12.12
CA GLU A 17 -18.63 -0.26 -11.80
C GLU A 17 -17.59 0.70 -11.22
N LEU A 18 -17.79 1.99 -11.43
CA LEU A 18 -16.97 3.04 -10.83
C LEU A 18 -17.40 3.27 -9.38
N VAL A 19 -16.47 3.14 -8.45
CA VAL A 19 -16.72 3.33 -7.01
C VAL A 19 -16.08 4.61 -6.49
N ASN A 20 -16.81 5.32 -5.64
CA ASN A 20 -16.32 6.49 -4.94
C ASN A 20 -15.83 6.11 -3.52
N LEU A 21 -14.58 6.44 -3.20
CA LEU A 21 -13.94 6.21 -1.90
C LEU A 21 -13.69 7.49 -1.08
N HIS A 22 -14.19 8.65 -1.52
CA HIS A 22 -14.00 9.94 -0.85
C HIS A 22 -14.55 9.98 0.58
N ASN A 23 -15.61 9.23 0.88
CA ASN A 23 -16.20 9.15 2.22
C ASN A 23 -15.45 8.21 3.18
N ALA A 24 -14.21 7.81 2.86
CA ALA A 24 -13.43 6.97 3.76
C ALA A 24 -13.14 7.70 5.09
N PRO A 25 -13.42 7.10 6.26
CA PRO A 25 -13.08 7.68 7.56
C PRO A 25 -11.59 7.56 7.89
N PHE A 26 -10.76 7.17 6.92
CA PHE A 26 -9.33 6.99 7.04
C PHE A 26 -8.63 7.40 5.74
N ARG A 27 -7.34 7.72 5.84
CA ARG A 27 -6.51 8.15 4.71
C ARG A 27 -6.20 6.95 3.80
N ILE A 28 -6.41 7.12 2.51
CA ILE A 28 -6.10 6.11 1.49
C ILE A 28 -4.92 6.60 0.64
N GLY A 29 -3.92 5.75 0.46
CA GLY A 29 -2.77 6.00 -0.40
C GLY A 29 -2.58 4.87 -1.40
N ILE A 30 -1.97 5.17 -2.54
CA ILE A 30 -1.61 4.19 -3.56
C ILE A 30 -0.08 4.18 -3.67
N ILE A 31 0.50 3.00 -3.60
CA ILE A 31 1.93 2.78 -3.83
C ILE A 31 2.05 1.98 -5.10
N HIS A 32 2.78 2.53 -6.08
CA HIS A 32 3.15 1.78 -7.25
C HIS A 32 4.35 0.89 -6.91
N TYR A 33 4.05 -0.35 -6.54
CA TYR A 33 5.06 -1.38 -6.32
C TYR A 33 5.15 -2.26 -7.56
N ALA A 34 6.28 -2.19 -8.26
CA ALA A 34 6.62 -3.14 -9.30
C ALA A 34 7.43 -4.27 -8.65
N SER A 35 6.81 -5.43 -8.43
CA SER A 35 7.56 -6.62 -8.06
C SER A 35 8.36 -7.07 -9.27
N ASP A 36 9.68 -7.16 -9.14
CA ASP A 36 10.50 -7.84 -10.15
C ASP A 36 10.08 -9.32 -10.19
N THR A 37 9.13 -9.67 -11.05
CA THR A 37 8.86 -11.07 -11.39
C THR A 37 10.02 -11.56 -12.24
N PRO A 38 10.83 -12.53 -11.79
CA PRO A 38 11.93 -13.02 -12.59
C PRO A 38 11.36 -13.95 -13.67
N PHE A 39 11.02 -13.39 -14.83
CA PHE A 39 10.47 -14.15 -15.94
C PHE A 39 11.52 -15.02 -16.68
N SER A 40 12.73 -15.16 -16.15
CA SER A 40 13.77 -16.04 -16.71
C SER A 40 14.12 -17.17 -15.73
N LYS A 41 14.06 -18.42 -16.21
CA LYS A 41 14.55 -19.61 -15.49
C LYS A 41 15.97 -19.32 -14.96
N GLY A 42 16.12 -19.21 -13.63
CA GLY A 42 17.42 -19.01 -12.95
C GLY A 42 17.60 -17.69 -12.19
N LYS A 43 16.65 -16.73 -12.25
CA LYS A 43 16.71 -15.47 -11.47
C LYS A 43 15.72 -15.45 -10.30
N ASN A 44 15.47 -16.58 -9.66
CA ASN A 44 14.52 -16.65 -8.56
C ASN A 44 15.06 -15.88 -7.34
N LEU A 45 14.19 -15.41 -6.44
CA LEU A 45 14.60 -14.71 -5.21
C LEU A 45 15.55 -15.54 -4.31
N GLY A 46 15.52 -16.87 -4.45
CA GLY A 46 16.46 -17.78 -3.77
C GLY A 46 17.80 -18.01 -4.49
N ALA A 47 17.96 -17.53 -5.73
CA ALA A 47 19.19 -17.68 -6.54
C ALA A 47 20.13 -16.46 -6.42
N ARG A 48 19.66 -15.35 -5.84
CA ARG A 48 20.48 -14.20 -5.43
C ARG A 48 20.37 -14.08 -3.91
N ASN A 49 21.44 -13.65 -3.23
CA ASN A 49 21.36 -13.22 -1.82
C ASN A 49 20.17 -12.28 -1.65
N LEU A 50 19.41 -12.40 -0.55
CA LEU A 50 18.29 -11.51 -0.20
C LEU A 50 18.62 -10.08 -0.62
N SER A 51 18.05 -9.66 -1.74
CA SER A 51 18.47 -8.44 -2.42
C SER A 51 17.57 -7.31 -1.95
N TYR A 52 18.18 -6.20 -1.54
CA TYR A 52 17.46 -4.98 -1.17
C TYR A 52 16.76 -4.32 -2.38
N PHE A 53 17.25 -4.61 -3.59
CA PHE A 53 16.66 -4.10 -4.83
C PHE A 53 15.20 -4.52 -4.96
N GLY A 54 14.34 -3.53 -5.19
CA GLY A 54 12.89 -3.70 -5.29
C GLY A 54 12.13 -3.35 -4.01
N MET A 55 12.79 -3.16 -2.86
CA MET A 55 12.13 -2.77 -1.62
C MET A 55 11.95 -1.26 -1.43
N ASP A 56 12.56 -0.43 -2.29
CA ASP A 56 12.57 1.02 -2.15
C ASP A 56 11.15 1.64 -2.08
N PRO A 57 10.16 1.23 -2.92
CA PRO A 57 8.81 1.78 -2.84
C PRO A 57 8.13 1.45 -1.51
N THR A 58 8.30 0.22 -1.02
CA THR A 58 7.73 -0.24 0.25
C THR A 58 8.37 0.51 1.42
N TYR A 59 9.71 0.62 1.45
CA TYR A 59 10.42 1.34 2.49
C TYR A 59 10.06 2.83 2.53
N ALA A 60 10.11 3.51 1.39
CA ALA A 60 9.75 4.92 1.28
C ALA A 60 8.31 5.17 1.73
N SER A 61 7.38 4.29 1.35
CA SER A 61 5.97 4.40 1.76
C SER A 61 5.78 4.24 3.27
N MET A 62 6.48 3.29 3.90
CA MET A 62 6.41 3.06 5.33
C MET A 62 6.93 4.28 6.10
N VAL A 63 8.06 4.84 5.68
CA VAL A 63 8.63 6.06 6.26
C VAL A 63 7.66 7.22 6.14
N ALA A 64 7.03 7.42 4.97
CA ALA A 64 6.06 8.49 4.75
C ALA A 64 4.81 8.35 5.65
N ILE A 65 4.26 7.13 5.76
CA ILE A 65 3.09 6.83 6.61
C ILE A 65 3.43 7.11 8.08
N LEU A 66 4.55 6.57 8.58
CA LEU A 66 4.97 6.74 9.97
C LEU A 66 5.18 8.22 10.32
N ARG A 67 5.88 8.98 9.46
CA ARG A 67 6.09 10.42 9.68
C ARG A 67 4.76 11.17 9.75
N SER A 68 3.80 10.83 8.90
CA SER A 68 2.49 11.47 8.91
C SER A 68 1.68 11.14 10.17
N ILE A 69 1.74 9.90 10.67
CA ILE A 69 1.06 9.49 11.90
C ILE A 69 1.68 10.24 13.08
N LEU A 70 2.99 10.14 13.26
CA LEU A 70 3.68 10.75 14.39
C LEU A 70 3.52 12.28 14.44
N ALA A 71 3.50 12.95 13.28
CA ALA A 71 3.23 14.38 13.22
C ALA A 71 1.79 14.72 13.67
N SER A 72 0.81 13.87 13.33
CA SER A 72 -0.59 14.07 13.75
C SER A 72 -0.75 13.82 15.25
N GLU A 73 -0.11 12.76 15.78
CA GLU A 73 -0.11 12.45 17.21
C GLU A 73 0.55 13.56 18.03
N LEU A 74 1.68 14.08 17.57
CA LEU A 74 2.36 15.18 18.26
C LEU A 74 1.48 16.45 18.30
N ALA A 75 0.78 16.77 17.21
CA ALA A 75 -0.13 17.90 17.15
C ALA A 75 -1.40 17.72 18.00
N TYR A 76 -1.79 16.48 18.29
CA TYR A 76 -2.90 16.18 19.19
C TYR A 76 -2.50 16.29 20.67
N VAL A 77 -1.25 15.95 21.01
CA VAL A 77 -0.73 15.99 22.38
C VAL A 77 -0.32 17.40 22.82
N ALA A 78 0.09 18.26 21.89
CA ALA A 78 0.50 19.65 22.14
C ALA A 78 -0.69 20.61 22.30
#